data_AF-A0A9W6B4J1-F1
#
_entry.id   AF-A0A9W6B4J1-F1
#
_cell.length_a   1.000
_cell.length_b   1.000
_cell.length_c   1.000
_cell.angle_alpha   90.00
_cell.angle_beta   90.00
_cell.angle_gamma   90.00
#
_symmetry.space_group_name_H-M   'P 1'
#
loop_
_entity.id
_entity.type
_entity.pdbx_description
1 polymer ?
#
loop_
_entity_poly.entity_id
_entity_poly.type
_entity_poly.pdbx_seq_one_letter_code
_entity_poly.pdbx_strand_id
1 'polypeptide(L)'
;MSKINITPNEVSHWGMTLGGKIKTFNTDCGKIGIRICYGVEYLELFRLMADERMQLLFVPFLTDTQNADTCARCCAQARAIKINVM
;
A
#
# COMPACT_ATOMS: atom_id res chain seq x y z
N MET A 1 12.33 -3.74 0.75
CA MET A 1 11.31 -2.73 1.11
C MET A 1 10.58 -3.27 2.32
N SER A 2 10.45 -2.48 3.38
CA SER A 2 9.84 -2.92 4.65
C SER A 2 8.50 -2.24 4.85
N LYS A 3 7.54 -2.93 5.48
CA LYS A 3 6.17 -2.44 5.70
C LYS A 3 6.20 -1.23 6.64
N ILE A 4 5.59 -0.12 6.21
CA ILE A 4 5.59 1.15 6.97
C ILE A 4 4.55 1.15 8.07
N ASN A 5 3.42 0.46 7.89
CA ASN A 5 2.35 0.37 8.87
C ASN A 5 2.25 -1.07 9.35
N ILE A 6 2.93 -1.38 10.46
CA ILE A 6 2.96 -2.72 11.04
C ILE A 6 1.97 -2.78 12.19
N THR A 7 1.20 -3.85 12.25
CA THR A 7 0.27 -4.11 13.35
C THR A 7 1.01 -4.75 14.53
N PRO A 8 0.53 -4.57 15.78
CA PRO A 8 1.15 -5.20 16.94
C PRO A 8 1.29 -6.72 16.80
N ASN A 9 0.32 -7.36 16.14
CA ASN A 9 0.30 -8.80 15.91
C ASN A 9 1.44 -9.27 14.99
N GLU A 10 1.77 -8.48 13.96
CA GLU A 10 2.89 -8.75 13.04
C GLU A 10 4.25 -8.59 13.72
N VAL A 11 4.35 -7.70 14.71
CA VAL A 11 5.56 -7.57 15.53
C VAL A 11 5.69 -8.79 16.46
N SER A 12 4.63 -9.14 17.19
CA SER A 12 4.68 -10.18 18.22
C SER A 12 4.78 -11.60 17.66
N HIS A 13 4.09 -11.90 16.56
CA HIS A 13 4.04 -13.26 16.01
C HIS A 13 5.02 -13.48 14.87
N TRP A 14 5.29 -12.44 14.06
CA TRP A 14 6.06 -12.58 12.82
C TRP A 14 7.40 -11.84 12.86
N GLY A 15 7.73 -11.16 13.97
CA GLY A 15 9.02 -10.48 14.16
C GLY A 15 9.27 -9.33 13.17
N MET A 16 8.22 -8.75 12.58
CA MET A 16 8.38 -7.72 11.56
C MET A 16 8.90 -6.41 12.15
N THR A 17 9.81 -5.74 11.42
CA THR A 17 10.39 -4.44 11.80
C THR A 17 9.87 -3.31 10.93
N LEU A 18 9.60 -2.15 11.55
CA LEU A 18 9.03 -0.97 10.90
C LEU A 18 9.90 -0.47 9.75
N GLY A 19 9.30 -0.33 8.57
CA GLY A 19 9.90 0.35 7.43
C GLY A 19 9.80 1.87 7.56
N GLY A 20 10.86 2.59 7.16
CA GLY A 20 10.91 4.05 7.25
C GLY A 20 10.93 4.79 5.90
N LYS A 21 10.85 4.08 4.77
CA LYS A 21 10.99 4.69 3.44
C LYS A 21 9.84 4.30 2.52
N ILE A 22 9.19 5.32 1.98
CA ILE A 22 8.29 5.21 0.82
C ILE A 22 9.17 5.33 -0.42
N LYS A 23 8.92 4.47 -1.41
CA LYS A 23 9.67 4.49 -2.65
C LYS A 23 8.78 3.97 -3.78
N THR A 24 8.84 4.64 -4.92
CA THR A 24 8.34 4.11 -6.19
C THR A 24 9.44 3.42 -6.97
N PHE A 25 9.06 2.53 -7.89
CA PHE A 25 9.97 1.74 -8.71
C PHE A 25 9.69 2.01 -10.17
N ASN A 26 10.74 2.22 -10.97
CA ASN A 26 10.59 2.30 -12.42
C ASN A 26 10.54 0.88 -12.98
N THR A 27 9.53 0.58 -13.78
CA THR A 27 9.46 -0.62 -14.60
C THR A 27 9.30 -0.23 -16.07
N ASP A 28 9.38 -1.23 -16.94
CA ASP A 28 9.07 -1.15 -18.37
C ASP A 28 7.63 -0.70 -18.64
N CYS A 29 6.69 -1.04 -17.76
CA CYS A 29 5.27 -0.64 -17.86
C CYS A 29 4.92 0.67 -17.14
N GLY A 30 5.91 1.40 -16.63
CA GLY A 30 5.71 2.67 -15.94
C GLY A 30 6.22 2.68 -14.50
N LYS A 31 5.96 3.77 -13.79
CA LYS A 31 6.39 3.89 -12.40
C LYS A 31 5.36 3.28 -11.46
N ILE A 32 5.78 2.31 -10.65
CA ILE A 32 4.90 1.56 -9.76
C ILE A 32 5.15 1.91 -8.30
N GLY A 33 4.09 1.89 -7.49
CA GLY A 33 4.18 1.91 -6.03
C GLY A 33 3.57 0.67 -5.42
N ILE A 34 4.06 0.29 -4.24
CA ILE A 34 3.62 -0.93 -3.56
C ILE A 34 3.24 -0.59 -2.12
N ARG A 35 2.05 -1.00 -1.69
CA ARG A 35 1.54 -0.78 -0.34
C ARG A 35 0.91 -2.04 0.21
N ILE A 36 1.35 -2.46 1.38
CA ILE A 36 1.03 -3.80 1.91
C ILE A 36 -0.17 -3.70 2.87
N CYS A 37 -1.20 -4.51 2.61
CA CYS A 37 -2.36 -4.75 3.47
C CYS A 37 -2.96 -3.43 3.98
N TYR A 38 -3.04 -3.25 5.31
CA TYR A 38 -3.56 -2.08 6.00
C TYR A 38 -2.96 -0.74 5.57
N GLY A 39 -1.79 -0.76 4.93
CA GLY A 39 -1.16 0.44 4.39
C GLY A 39 -1.99 1.17 3.32
N VAL A 40 -3.03 0.54 2.75
CA VAL A 40 -3.93 1.14 1.76
C VAL A 40 -4.92 2.15 2.33
N GLU A 41 -5.23 2.04 3.62
CA GLU A 41 -6.17 2.93 4.30
C GLU A 41 -5.61 4.35 4.50
N TYR A 42 -4.29 4.52 4.50
CA TYR A 42 -3.62 5.80 4.73
C TYR A 42 -3.36 6.57 3.44
N LEU A 43 -4.22 7.55 3.13
CA LEU A 43 -4.14 8.33 1.88
C LEU A 43 -2.83 9.13 1.72
N GLU A 44 -2.26 9.64 2.80
CA GLU A 44 -1.10 10.55 2.76
C GLU A 44 0.11 9.95 2.04
N LEU A 45 0.34 8.66 2.25
CA LEU A 45 1.49 7.94 1.68
C LEU A 45 1.33 7.76 0.17
N PHE A 46 0.09 7.70 -0.32
CA PHE A 46 -0.22 7.65 -1.75
C PHE A 46 -0.04 8.99 -2.44
N ARG A 47 -0.27 10.11 -1.75
CA ARG A 47 -0.02 11.45 -2.30
C ARG A 47 1.46 11.64 -2.59
N LEU A 48 2.33 11.22 -1.65
CA LEU A 48 3.78 11.25 -1.85
C LEU A 48 4.23 10.41 -3.06
N MET A 49 3.65 9.22 -3.25
CA MET A 49 3.96 8.40 -4.43
C MET A 49 3.41 9.00 -5.73
N ALA A 50 2.26 9.69 -5.68
CA ALA A 50 1.71 10.41 -6.82
C ALA A 50 2.57 11.62 -7.21
N ASP A 51 3.15 12.35 -6.24
CA ASP A 51 4.15 13.40 -6.47
C ASP A 51 5.39 12.83 -7.19
N GLU A 52 5.78 11.59 -6.88
CA GLU A 52 6.84 10.87 -7.60
C GLU A 52 6.44 10.42 -9.03
N ARG A 53 5.22 10.75 -9.51
CA ARG A 53 4.66 10.33 -10.81
C ARG A 53 4.42 8.81 -10.90
N MET A 54 4.00 8.18 -9.82
CA MET A 54 3.48 6.81 -9.86
C MET A 54 2.28 6.70 -10.80
N GLN A 55 2.23 5.63 -11.59
CA GLN A 55 1.19 5.34 -12.57
C GLN A 55 0.39 4.09 -12.20
N LEU A 56 1.04 3.09 -11.59
CA LEU A 56 0.40 1.86 -11.16
C LEU A 56 0.57 1.65 -9.65
N LEU A 57 -0.49 1.23 -8.99
CA LEU A 57 -0.48 0.90 -7.57
C LEU A 57 -0.73 -0.59 -7.32
N PHE A 58 0.23 -1.25 -6.69
CA PHE A 58 0.07 -2.62 -6.20
C PHE A 58 -0.28 -2.64 -4.72
N VAL A 59 -1.36 -3.34 -4.39
CA VAL A 59 -1.82 -3.54 -3.00
C VAL A 59 -1.87 -5.03 -2.67
N PRO A 60 -0.75 -5.70 -2.39
CA PRO A 60 -0.78 -7.07 -1.87
C PRO A 60 -1.31 -7.07 -0.44
N PHE A 61 -2.28 -7.94 -0.15
CA PHE A 61 -2.85 -8.09 1.18
C PHE A 61 -3.16 -9.57 1.49
N LEU A 62 -3.19 -9.88 2.78
CA LEU A 62 -3.60 -11.17 3.32
C LEU A 62 -4.56 -10.87 4.47
N THR A 63 -5.75 -11.48 4.44
CA THR A 63 -6.81 -11.27 5.42
C THR A 63 -7.65 -12.53 5.57
N ASP A 64 -8.05 -12.82 6.79
CA ASP A 64 -8.89 -13.97 7.15
C ASP A 64 -10.38 -13.62 7.25
N THR A 65 -10.73 -12.32 7.14
CA THR A 65 -12.12 -11.85 7.25
C THR A 65 -12.59 -11.15 5.97
N GLN A 66 -13.88 -11.33 5.66
CA GLN A 66 -14.53 -10.71 4.49
C GLN A 66 -14.58 -9.18 4.60
N ASN A 67 -14.76 -8.64 5.81
CA ASN A 67 -14.77 -7.21 6.05
C ASN A 67 -13.44 -6.56 5.66
N ALA A 68 -12.31 -7.16 6.04
CA ALA A 68 -11.00 -6.62 5.71
C ALA A 68 -10.65 -6.82 4.22
N ASP A 69 -11.10 -7.89 3.55
CA ASP A 69 -10.98 -8.02 2.09
C ASP A 69 -11.76 -6.89 1.38
N THR A 70 -13.01 -6.67 1.79
CA THR A 70 -13.86 -5.61 1.23
C THR A 70 -13.25 -4.23 1.48
N CYS A 71 -12.77 -3.95 2.70
CA CYS A 71 -12.12 -2.70 3.04
C CYS A 71 -10.88 -2.44 2.16
N ALA A 72 -10.01 -3.44 2.01
CA ALA A 72 -8.80 -3.32 1.21
C ALA A 72 -9.11 -3.03 -0.26
N ARG A 73 -10.08 -3.73 -0.85
CA ARG A 73 -10.51 -3.53 -2.25
C ARG A 73 -11.13 -2.15 -2.46
N CYS A 74 -12.09 -1.77 -1.63
CA CYS A 74 -12.75 -0.46 -1.72
C CYS A 74 -11.74 0.68 -1.53
N CYS A 75 -10.81 0.55 -0.59
CA CYS A 75 -9.76 1.53 -0.40
C CYS A 75 -8.85 1.61 -1.63
N ALA A 76 -8.39 0.48 -2.19
CA ALA A 76 -7.56 0.46 -3.39
C ALA A 76 -8.24 1.17 -4.57
N GLN A 77 -9.52 0.86 -4.83
CA GLN A 77 -10.31 1.52 -5.87
C GLN A 77 -10.46 3.03 -5.60
N ALA A 78 -10.73 3.42 -4.35
CA ALA A 78 -10.82 4.82 -3.98
C ALA A 78 -9.48 5.55 -4.18
N ARG A 79 -8.33 4.90 -3.97
CA ARG A 79 -7.00 5.47 -4.26
C ARG A 79 -6.82 5.64 -5.76
N ALA A 80 -7.10 4.62 -6.57
CA ALA A 80 -7.02 4.70 -8.03
C ALA A 80 -7.76 5.94 -8.58
N ILE A 81 -8.99 6.17 -8.10
CA ILE A 81 -9.79 7.35 -8.46
C ILE A 81 -9.18 8.65 -7.93
N LYS A 82 -8.81 8.69 -6.64
CA LYS A 82 -8.44 9.95 -5.96
C LYS A 82 -7.08 10.51 -6.42
N ILE A 83 -6.12 9.64 -6.74
CA ILE A 83 -4.77 10.02 -7.15
C ILE A 83 -4.49 9.74 -8.63
N ASN A 84 -5.52 9.36 -9.39
CA ASN A 84 -5.46 9.11 -10.83
C ASN A 84 -4.33 8.12 -11.21
N VAL A 85 -4.38 6.93 -10.59
CA VAL A 85 -3.47 5.82 -10.88
C VAL A 85 -4.27 4.58 -11.21
N MET A 86 -3.64 3.66 -11.92
CA MET A 86 -4.20 2.36 -12.25
C MET A 86 -3.97 1.34 -11.14
#